data_AF-A0AAD8IZV3-F1
#
_entry.id   AF-A0AAD8IZV3-F1
#
_cell.length_a   1.000
_cell.length_b   1.000
_cell.length_c   1.000
_cell.angle_alpha   90.00
_cell.angle_beta   90.00
_cell.angle_gamma   90.00
#
_symmetry.space_group_name_H-M   'P 1'
#
loop_
_entity.id
_entity.type
_entity.pdbx_description
1 polymer ?
#
loop_
_entity_poly.entity_id
_entity_poly.type
_entity_poly.pdbx_seq_one_letter_code
_entity_poly.pdbx_strand_id
1 'polypeptide(L)'
;MKSPEIVEIDDNSKCCVGSTDEGIVDVFFAVGKNDINVLKWALNHVVLPGNRILLVHVYSHIAYIPTLVGMLSIGQLSRQKMQIYINEENTKRRNLLQKYISLSVLMPKYWWTQCLLRVIQ
;
A
#
# COMPACT_ATOMS: atom_id res chain seq x y z
N MET A 1 22.77 -35.81 -5.19
CA MET A 1 21.89 -34.62 -5.23
C MET A 1 21.15 -34.59 -3.91
N LYS A 2 21.39 -33.58 -3.05
CA LYS A 2 20.71 -33.42 -1.76
C LYS A 2 19.71 -32.26 -1.90
N SER A 3 18.46 -32.52 -1.54
CA SER A 3 17.41 -31.50 -1.45
C SER A 3 17.67 -30.59 -0.25
N PRO A 4 17.34 -29.29 -0.31
CA PRO A 4 17.40 -28.42 0.86
C PRO A 4 16.23 -28.74 1.81
N GLU A 5 16.60 -29.06 3.05
CA GLU A 5 15.75 -29.22 4.23
C GLU A 5 15.10 -27.88 4.59
N ILE A 6 13.78 -27.86 4.80
CA ILE A 6 13.07 -26.64 5.18
C ILE A 6 13.32 -26.41 6.67
N VAL A 7 14.10 -25.38 6.98
CA VAL A 7 14.38 -24.95 8.35
C VAL A 7 13.17 -24.16 8.85
N GLU A 8 12.53 -24.64 9.92
CA GLU A 8 11.47 -23.93 10.62
C GLU A 8 12.06 -22.67 11.27
N ILE A 9 11.52 -21.51 10.90
CA ILE A 9 11.91 -20.22 11.47
C ILE A 9 11.06 -20.02 12.72
N ASP A 10 11.72 -19.88 13.87
CA ASP A 10 11.14 -19.57 15.17
C ASP A 10 10.26 -18.30 15.11
N ASP A 11 9.01 -18.41 15.57
CA ASP A 11 7.98 -17.37 15.53
C ASP A 11 8.26 -16.15 16.43
N ASN A 12 9.43 -16.08 17.09
CA ASN A 12 9.80 -14.94 17.93
C ASN A 12 10.51 -13.82 17.15
N SER A 13 10.34 -13.75 15.83
CA SER A 13 10.77 -12.58 15.07
C SER A 13 9.96 -11.38 15.56
N LYS A 14 10.58 -10.58 16.42
CA LYS A 14 10.21 -9.18 16.66
C LYS A 14 10.08 -8.56 15.27
N CYS A 15 8.83 -8.42 14.81
CA CYS A 15 8.51 -7.85 13.52
C CYS A 15 9.32 -6.57 13.41
N CYS A 16 10.09 -6.44 12.32
CA CYS A 16 11.14 -5.45 12.16
C CYS A 16 10.58 -4.03 12.25
N VAL A 17 10.32 -3.58 13.47
CA VAL A 17 10.09 -2.18 13.79
C VAL A 17 11.48 -1.58 13.72
N GLY A 18 11.76 -0.91 12.62
CA GLY A 18 12.84 0.07 12.57
C GLY A 18 12.52 1.11 13.63
N SER A 19 13.00 0.89 14.85
CA SER A 19 12.95 1.88 15.91
C SER A 19 13.99 2.91 15.54
N THR A 20 13.59 3.93 14.78
CA THR A 20 14.33 5.19 14.78
C THR A 20 14.33 5.69 16.23
N ASP A 21 15.45 6.25 16.67
CA ASP A 21 15.91 6.48 18.07
C ASP A 21 15.01 7.36 18.99
N GLU A 22 13.71 7.45 18.71
CA GLU A 22 12.75 8.35 19.37
C GLU A 22 11.39 7.68 19.69
N GLY A 23 11.34 6.35 19.83
CA GLY A 23 10.11 5.64 20.23
C GLY A 23 8.99 5.66 19.20
N ILE A 24 9.26 6.12 17.97
CA ILE A 24 8.31 6.16 16.86
C ILE A 24 8.45 4.88 16.05
N VAL A 25 7.35 4.14 15.94
CA VAL A 25 7.23 2.92 15.16
C VAL A 25 6.80 3.26 13.73
N ASP A 26 7.66 2.99 12.76
CA ASP A 26 7.34 3.11 11.34
C ASP A 26 6.67 1.82 10.82
N VAL A 27 5.47 1.93 10.25
CA VAL A 27 4.71 0.82 9.67
C VAL A 27 4.57 1.01 8.16
N PHE A 28 5.09 0.06 7.39
CA PHE A 28 5.10 0.10 5.93
C PHE A 28 3.92 -0.69 5.34
N PHE A 29 3.17 -0.06 4.44
CA PHE A 29 2.08 -0.70 3.70
C PHE A 29 2.42 -0.77 2.22
N ALA A 30 2.70 -1.96 1.72
CA ALA A 30 2.74 -2.21 0.29
C ALA A 30 1.32 -2.17 -0.27
N VAL A 31 1.03 -1.19 -1.12
CA VAL A 31 -0.28 -1.02 -1.75
C VAL A 31 -0.19 -1.15 -3.25
N GLY A 32 -1.09 -1.95 -3.81
CA GLY A 32 -1.26 -2.17 -5.23
C GLY A 32 -2.65 -1.78 -5.70
N LYS A 33 -3.12 -2.47 -6.75
CA LYS A 33 -4.41 -2.21 -7.38
C LYS A 33 -5.52 -2.88 -6.55
N ASN A 34 -6.41 -2.06 -6.00
CA ASN A 34 -7.60 -2.44 -5.22
C ASN A 34 -7.36 -2.87 -3.76
N ASP A 35 -6.22 -2.54 -3.16
CA ASP A 35 -5.90 -2.91 -1.77
C ASP A 35 -6.50 -1.99 -0.70
N ILE A 36 -7.53 -1.23 -1.05
CA ILE A 36 -8.20 -0.26 -0.17
C ILE A 36 -8.78 -0.92 1.08
N ASN A 37 -9.42 -2.09 0.93
CA ASN A 37 -10.07 -2.77 2.05
C ASN A 37 -9.04 -3.39 3.00
N VAL A 38 -7.94 -3.91 2.46
CA VAL A 38 -6.83 -4.44 3.25
C VAL A 38 -6.15 -3.32 4.02
N LEU A 39 -5.91 -2.18 3.39
CA LEU A 39 -5.36 -1.00 4.07
C LEU A 39 -6.29 -0.55 5.20
N LYS A 40 -7.61 -0.45 4.96
CA LYS A 40 -8.58 -0.11 6.02
C LYS A 40 -8.53 -1.08 7.18
N TRP A 41 -8.50 -2.38 6.91
CA TRP A 41 -8.40 -3.39 7.95
C TRP A 41 -7.12 -3.22 8.76
N ALA A 42 -5.98 -3.03 8.09
CA ALA A 42 -4.70 -2.93 8.77
C ALA A 42 -4.53 -1.62 9.57
N LEU A 43 -5.07 -0.51 9.06
CA LEU A 43 -5.15 0.75 9.82
C LEU A 43 -5.97 0.58 11.10
N ASN A 44 -7.01 -0.26 11.09
CA ASN A 44 -7.86 -0.49 12.26
C ASN A 44 -7.29 -1.47 13.29
N HIS A 45 -6.39 -2.38 12.89
CA HIS A 45 -5.94 -3.48 13.75
C HIS A 45 -4.44 -3.47 14.06
N VAL A 46 -3.61 -2.86 13.22
CA VAL A 46 -2.14 -2.92 13.31
C VAL A 46 -1.55 -1.59 13.73
N VAL A 47 -2.17 -0.47 13.34
CA VAL A 47 -1.63 0.86 13.61
C VAL A 47 -2.10 1.38 14.96
N LEU A 48 -1.15 1.71 15.82
CA LEU A 48 -1.40 2.35 17.10
C LEU A 48 -1.23 3.87 16.99
N PRO A 49 -1.89 4.67 17.86
CA PRO A 49 -1.63 6.10 17.96
C PRO A 49 -0.15 6.37 18.23
N GLY A 50 0.46 7.25 17.44
CA GLY A 50 1.89 7.57 17.53
C GLY A 50 2.77 6.84 16.50
N ASN A 51 2.25 5.81 15.82
CA ASN A 51 2.97 5.17 14.73
C ASN A 51 2.95 6.05 13.48
N ARG A 52 4.05 6.03 12.74
CA ARG A 52 4.14 6.65 11.41
C ARG A 52 3.77 5.63 10.35
N ILE A 53 2.93 6.04 9.42
CA ILE A 53 2.43 5.19 8.34
C ILE A 53 3.17 5.56 7.05
N LEU A 54 3.83 4.59 6.42
CA LEU A 54 4.54 4.75 5.17
C LEU A 54 3.88 3.90 4.09
N LEU A 55 3.27 4.56 3.10
CA LEU A 55 2.65 3.87 1.97
C LEU A 55 3.66 3.66 0.84
N VAL A 56 3.86 2.42 0.45
CA VAL A 56 4.76 2.03 -0.65
C VAL A 56 3.91 1.52 -1.80
N HIS A 57 3.84 2.29 -2.89
CA HIS A 57 3.13 1.90 -4.11
C HIS A 57 4.12 1.66 -5.25
N VAL A 58 4.24 0.40 -5.68
CA VAL A 58 5.09 0.04 -6.83
C VAL A 58 4.28 0.12 -8.11
N TYR A 59 4.74 0.94 -9.07
CA TYR A 59 4.09 1.07 -10.37
C TYR A 59 4.87 0.35 -11.46
N SER A 60 4.19 -0.47 -12.25
CA SER A 60 4.77 -1.12 -13.42
C SER A 60 4.92 -0.14 -14.58
N HIS A 61 6.07 -0.17 -15.25
CA HIS A 61 6.29 0.62 -16.46
C HIS A 61 5.26 0.24 -17.54
N ILE A 62 4.61 1.25 -18.13
CA ILE A 62 3.71 1.06 -19.26
C ILE A 62 4.56 0.84 -20.51
N ALA A 63 4.70 -0.40 -20.96
CA ALA A 63 5.35 -0.72 -22.24
C ALA A 63 4.33 -1.03 -23.35
N TYR A 64 3.14 -1.51 -22.97
CA TYR A 64 2.11 -1.98 -23.88
C TYR A 64 0.74 -1.45 -23.47
N ILE A 65 -0.10 -1.18 -24.46
CA ILE A 65 -1.45 -0.66 -24.29
C ILE A 65 -2.44 -1.71 -24.77
N PRO A 66 -3.42 -2.10 -23.94
CA PRO A 66 -4.49 -2.98 -24.38
C PRO A 66 -5.37 -2.25 -25.40
N THR A 67 -5.55 -2.86 -26.56
CA THR A 67 -6.45 -2.42 -27.63
C THR A 67 -7.43 -3.54 -27.98
N LEU A 68 -8.50 -3.23 -28.72
CA LEU A 68 -9.49 -4.23 -29.14
C LEU A 68 -8.87 -5.39 -29.95
N VAL A 69 -7.71 -5.17 -30.57
CA VAL A 69 -6.99 -6.15 -31.40
C VAL A 69 -5.82 -6.80 -30.64
N GLY A 70 -5.70 -6.54 -29.33
CA GLY A 70 -4.65 -7.10 -28.47
C GLY A 70 -3.71 -6.03 -27.90
N MET A 71 -2.51 -6.45 -27.48
CA MET A 71 -1.52 -5.57 -26.85
C MET A 71 -0.71 -4.82 -27.92
N LEU A 72 -0.76 -3.50 -27.90
CA LEU A 72 -0.01 -2.65 -28.81
C LEU A 72 1.20 -2.05 -28.08
N SER A 73 2.38 -2.10 -28.69
CA SER A 73 3.57 -1.44 -28.13
C SER A 73 3.39 0.07 -28.15
N ILE A 74 3.81 0.75 -27.08
CA ILE A 74 3.80 2.22 -27.03
C ILE A 74 4.55 2.84 -28.20
N GLY A 75 5.66 2.25 -28.63
CA GLY A 75 6.48 2.76 -29.74
C GLY A 75 5.76 2.75 -31.09
N GLN A 76 4.67 1.99 -31.23
CA GLN A 76 3.87 1.90 -32.45
C GLN A 76 2.74 2.95 -32.50
N LEU A 77 2.54 3.73 -31.44
CA LEU A 77 1.50 4.76 -31.37
C LEU A 77 1.99 6.13 -31.85
N SER A 78 1.05 6.94 -32.34
CA SER A 78 1.32 8.37 -32.54
C SER A 78 1.62 9.05 -31.20
N ARG A 79 2.50 10.05 -31.22
CA ARG A 79 2.92 10.79 -30.00
C ARG A 79 1.73 11.36 -29.22
N GLN A 80 0.70 11.82 -29.92
CA GLN A 80 -0.51 12.35 -29.29
C GLN A 80 -1.28 11.27 -28.52
N LYS A 81 -1.52 10.10 -29.15
CA LYS A 81 -2.23 8.98 -28.50
C LYS A 81 -1.46 8.43 -27.30
N MET A 82 -0.14 8.34 -27.43
CA MET A 82 0.75 7.93 -26.35
C MET A 82 0.62 8.88 -25.14
N GLN A 83 0.70 10.19 -25.35
CA GLN A 83 0.63 11.17 -24.27
C GLN A 83 -0.72 11.17 -23.56
N ILE A 84 -1.82 11.05 -24.32
CA ILE A 84 -3.16 10.95 -23.75
C ILE A 84 -3.26 9.73 -22.84
N TYR A 85 -2.81 8.56 -23.30
CA TYR A 85 -2.86 7.32 -22.52
C TYR A 85 -2.01 7.41 -21.25
N ILE A 86 -0.76 7.88 -21.37
CA ILE A 86 0.14 8.03 -20.22
C ILE A 86 -0.46 8.99 -19.19
N ASN A 87 -1.04 10.10 -19.64
CA ASN A 87 -1.68 11.05 -18.74
C ASN A 87 -2.92 10.48 -18.05
N GLU A 88 -3.73 9.69 -18.77
CA GLU A 88 -4.88 9.00 -18.20
C GLU A 88 -4.46 8.01 -17.12
N GLU A 89 -3.47 7.16 -17.38
CA GLU A 89 -2.92 6.22 -16.40
C GLU A 89 -2.28 6.95 -15.21
N ASN A 90 -1.58 8.05 -15.44
CA ASN A 90 -1.04 8.90 -14.37
C ASN A 90 -2.16 9.49 -13.51
N THR A 91 -3.27 9.90 -14.12
CA THR A 91 -4.43 10.44 -13.39
C THR A 91 -5.10 9.36 -12.55
N LYS A 92 -5.31 8.16 -13.10
CA LYS A 92 -5.82 7.02 -12.34
C LYS A 92 -4.92 6.69 -11.15
N ARG A 93 -3.61 6.68 -11.34
CA ARG A 93 -2.63 6.43 -10.27
C ARG A 93 -2.69 7.49 -9.18
N ARG A 94 -2.71 8.77 -9.54
CA ARG A 94 -2.85 9.88 -8.59
C ARG A 94 -4.15 9.76 -7.79
N ASN A 95 -5.26 9.47 -8.45
CA ASN A 95 -6.56 9.31 -7.79
C ASN A 95 -6.56 8.16 -6.78
N LEU A 96 -5.91 7.03 -7.10
CA LEU A 96 -5.79 5.89 -6.21
C LEU A 96 -4.88 6.19 -5.00
N LEU A 97 -3.72 6.83 -5.22
CA LEU A 97 -2.83 7.26 -4.14
C LEU A 97 -3.50 8.27 -3.20
N GLN A 98 -4.23 9.24 -3.76
CA GLN A 98 -4.99 10.22 -2.99
C GLN A 98 -6.07 9.55 -2.11
N LYS A 99 -6.74 8.51 -2.61
CA LYS A 99 -7.67 7.72 -1.79
C LYS A 99 -6.98 7.09 -0.59
N TYR A 100 -5.78 6.54 -0.77
CA TYR A 100 -5.06 5.95 0.35
C TYR A 100 -4.61 6.98 1.39
N ILE A 101 -4.07 8.12 0.94
CA ILE A 101 -3.67 9.22 1.83
C ILE A 101 -4.90 9.74 2.60
N SER A 102 -6.03 9.92 1.90
CA SER A 102 -7.28 10.31 2.52
C SER A 102 -7.70 9.32 3.60
N LEU A 103 -7.62 8.01 3.35
CA LEU A 103 -7.95 6.99 4.34
C LEU A 103 -7.02 7.04 5.56
N SER A 104 -5.71 7.22 5.37
CA SER A 104 -4.77 7.32 6.49
C SER A 104 -4.97 8.59 7.32
N VAL A 105 -5.42 9.69 6.72
CA VAL A 105 -5.61 11.00 7.39
C VAL A 105 -7.02 11.17 7.98
N LEU A 106 -8.03 10.47 7.46
CA LEU A 106 -9.43 10.59 7.91
C LEU A 106 -9.81 9.63 9.05
N MET A 107 -9.00 8.61 9.31
CA MET A 107 -9.16 7.69 10.45
C MET A 107 -8.69 8.16 11.86
N PRO A 108 -8.28 9.41 12.17
CA PRO A 108 -7.83 9.75 13.53
C PRO A 108 -8.92 10.02 14.60
N LYS A 109 -10.23 9.94 14.32
CA LYS A 109 -11.22 10.60 15.21
C LYS A 109 -12.34 9.78 15.84
N TYR A 110 -12.47 8.48 15.60
CA TYR A 110 -13.64 7.72 16.10
C TYR A 110 -13.30 6.48 16.94
N TRP A 111 -12.25 6.51 17.77
CA TRP A 111 -11.92 5.38 18.65
C TRP A 111 -11.61 5.75 20.11
N TRP A 112 -11.80 7.00 20.53
CA TRP A 112 -11.72 7.36 21.95
C TRP A 112 -12.83 6.72 22.79
N THR A 113 -13.96 6.35 22.18
CA THR A 113 -15.10 5.77 22.89
C THR A 113 -15.02 4.24 23.07
N GLN A 114 -14.15 3.53 22.33
CA GLN A 114 -14.06 2.06 22.43
C GLN A 114 -12.89 1.57 23.28
N CYS A 115 -11.79 2.32 23.37
CA CYS A 115 -10.72 1.99 24.32
C CYS A 115 -11.11 2.29 25.78
N LEU A 116 -11.98 3.29 26.03
CA LEU A 116 -12.43 3.58 27.40
C LEU A 116 -13.38 2.49 27.97
N LEU A 117 -14.09 1.74 27.12
CA LEU A 117 -15.01 0.68 27.57
C LEU A 117 -14.30 -0.63 27.97
N ARG A 118 -13.07 -0.89 27.49
CA ARG A 118 -12.30 -2.09 27.84
C ARG A 118 -11.36 -1.92 29.04
N VAL A 119 -11.30 -0.73 29.64
CA VAL A 119 -10.49 -0.46 30.84
C VAL A 119 -11.36 -0.35 32.10
N ILE A 120 -12.69 -0.43 31.98
CA ILE A 120 -13.64 -0.34 33.11
C ILE A 120 -14.47 -1.64 33.30
N GLN A 121 -14.15 -2.74 32.61
CA GLN A 121 -14.67 -4.08 32.90
C GLN A 121 -13.52 -5.06 33.11
#